data_AF-A0A969TXJ0-F1
#
_entry.id   AF-A0A969TXJ0-F1
#
_cell.length_a   1.000
_cell.length_b   1.000
_cell.length_c   1.000
_cell.angle_alpha   90.00
_cell.angle_beta   90.00
_cell.angle_gamma   90.00
#
_symmetry.space_group_name_H-M   'P 1'
#
loop_
_entity.id
_entity.type
_entity.pdbx_description
1 polymer ?
#
loop_
_entity_poly.entity_id
_entity_poly.type
_entity_poly.pdbx_seq_one_letter_code
_entity_poly.pdbx_strand_id
1 'polypeptide(L)'
;MLTPSPSFLLTGTPTPLPEPTLFKSGALSFEFDEGVVRNIRLGDTLLLQAIYCAVRDHNWTTIPAVRRIVHEEHSAEAVTLVFESVHQQDDVDFVWTGTLYLTPTQLFVRDGGRGAFHLQEKSHWLLRAA
;
A
#
# COMPACT_ATOMS: atom_id res chain seq x y z
N MET A 1 2.64 32.52 -21.11
CA MET A 1 1.83 31.78 -20.13
C MET A 1 2.57 30.50 -19.79
N LEU A 2 2.78 30.19 -18.51
CA LEU A 2 3.40 28.93 -18.10
C LEU A 2 2.31 27.84 -18.17
N THR A 3 2.48 26.86 -19.03
CA THR A 3 1.61 25.67 -19.05
C THR A 3 1.99 24.80 -17.86
N PRO A 4 1.06 24.52 -16.93
CA PRO A 4 1.35 23.64 -15.80
C PRO A 4 1.67 22.23 -16.30
N SER A 5 2.62 21.56 -15.65
CA SER A 5 2.93 20.16 -15.96
C SER A 5 1.76 19.25 -15.59
N PRO A 6 1.64 18.06 -16.21
CA PRO A 6 0.65 17.06 -15.80
C PRO A 6 0.71 16.72 -14.31
N SER A 7 1.92 16.61 -13.73
CA SER A 7 2.10 16.37 -12.30
C SER A 7 1.44 17.47 -11.46
N PHE A 8 1.66 18.74 -11.81
CA PHE A 8 1.07 19.86 -11.09
C PHE A 8 -0.46 19.83 -11.14
N LEU A 9 -1.03 19.47 -12.29
CA LEU A 9 -2.49 19.33 -12.44
C LEU A 9 -3.08 18.19 -11.61
N LEU A 10 -2.33 17.11 -11.38
CA LEU A 10 -2.82 15.91 -10.69
C LEU A 10 -2.55 15.93 -9.18
N THR A 11 -1.41 16.49 -8.75
CA THR A 11 -0.92 16.40 -7.36
C THR A 11 -0.74 17.75 -6.69
N GLY A 12 -0.88 18.86 -7.42
CA GLY A 12 -0.59 20.21 -6.92
C GLY A 12 0.91 20.49 -6.76
N THR A 13 1.79 19.56 -7.17
CA THR A 13 3.24 19.73 -7.12
C THR A 13 3.86 19.45 -8.49
N PRO A 14 4.91 20.18 -8.90
CA PRO A 14 5.57 19.90 -10.18
C PRO A 14 6.41 18.63 -10.14
N THR A 15 6.63 18.05 -8.94
CA THR A 15 7.40 16.83 -8.73
C THR A 15 6.69 15.64 -9.37
N PRO A 16 7.33 14.90 -10.29
CA PRO A 16 6.75 13.69 -10.85
C PRO A 16 6.55 12.63 -9.76
N LEU A 17 5.45 11.88 -9.86
CA LEU A 17 5.21 10.74 -8.99
C LEU A 17 6.25 9.65 -9.30
N PRO A 18 6.77 8.95 -8.28
CA PRO A 18 7.57 7.76 -8.50
C PRO A 18 6.74 6.71 -9.26
N GLU A 19 7.40 5.93 -10.11
CA GLU A 19 6.72 4.82 -10.79
C GLU A 19 6.40 3.72 -9.78
N PRO A 20 5.14 3.29 -9.66
CA PRO A 20 4.76 2.22 -8.74
C PRO A 20 5.37 0.89 -9.18
N THR A 21 5.72 0.04 -8.21
CA THR A 21 6.20 -1.31 -8.51
C THR A 21 5.01 -2.20 -8.85
N LEU A 22 5.00 -2.78 -10.05
CA LEU A 22 3.94 -3.69 -10.48
C LEU A 22 4.23 -5.13 -10.02
N PHE A 23 3.28 -5.71 -9.28
CA PHE A 23 3.29 -7.12 -8.88
C PHE A 23 2.20 -7.88 -9.62
N LYS A 24 2.52 -9.07 -10.14
CA LYS A 24 1.61 -9.87 -10.96
C LYS A 24 1.80 -11.37 -10.71
N SER A 25 0.69 -12.09 -10.61
CA SER A 25 0.64 -13.56 -10.68
C SER A 25 -0.59 -13.97 -11.49
N GLY A 26 -0.38 -14.72 -12.58
CA GLY A 26 -1.44 -15.02 -13.54
C GLY A 26 -2.12 -13.74 -14.08
N ALA A 27 -3.45 -13.68 -13.96
CA ALA A 27 -4.24 -12.51 -14.35
C ALA A 27 -4.37 -11.46 -13.24
N LEU A 28 -4.03 -11.78 -11.99
CA LEU A 28 -4.17 -10.88 -10.86
C LEU A 28 -2.91 -10.02 -10.71
N SER A 29 -3.09 -8.70 -10.61
CA SER A 29 -1.99 -7.76 -10.42
C SER A 29 -2.35 -6.60 -9.51
N PHE A 30 -1.35 -5.96 -8.95
CA PHE A 30 -1.49 -4.69 -8.23
C PHE A 30 -0.23 -3.84 -8.37
N GLU A 31 -0.39 -2.55 -8.20
CA GLU A 31 0.70 -1.61 -8.07
C GLU A 31 0.99 -1.40 -6.59
N PHE A 32 2.26 -1.35 -6.22
CA PHE A 32 2.69 -1.02 -4.86
C PHE A 32 3.55 0.22 -4.91
N ASP A 33 3.09 1.24 -4.20
CA ASP A 33 3.85 2.47 -4.00
C ASP A 33 3.62 2.92 -2.58
N GLU A 34 4.72 3.20 -1.87
CA GLU A 34 4.67 3.79 -0.54
C GLU A 34 3.63 3.09 0.36
N GLY A 35 3.72 1.76 0.54
CA GLY A 35 2.83 1.00 1.43
C GLY A 35 1.35 0.97 1.02
N VAL A 36 1.01 1.52 -0.14
CA VAL A 36 -0.33 1.50 -0.71
C VAL A 36 -0.38 0.46 -1.82
N VAL A 37 -1.30 -0.48 -1.69
CA VAL A 37 -1.65 -1.40 -2.78
C VAL A 37 -2.67 -0.68 -3.64
N ARG A 38 -2.34 -0.37 -4.89
CA ARG A 38 -3.16 0.39 -5.84
C ARG A 38 -3.53 -0.46 -7.05
N ASN A 39 -4.55 0.00 -7.77
CA ASN A 39 -4.89 -0.49 -9.10
C ASN A 39 -4.96 -2.02 -9.18
N ILE A 40 -5.63 -2.64 -8.20
CA ILE A 40 -5.77 -4.10 -8.10
C ILE A 40 -6.67 -4.56 -9.24
N ARG A 41 -6.15 -5.42 -10.11
CA ARG A 41 -6.76 -5.79 -11.39
C ARG A 41 -6.79 -7.29 -11.60
N LEU A 42 -7.83 -7.76 -12.29
CA LEU A 42 -7.90 -9.08 -12.89
C LEU A 42 -7.96 -8.93 -14.42
N GLY A 43 -6.84 -9.21 -15.07
CA GLY A 43 -6.62 -8.83 -16.47
C GLY A 43 -6.75 -7.32 -16.62
N ASP A 44 -7.62 -6.88 -17.52
CA ASP A 44 -7.88 -5.45 -17.77
C ASP A 44 -8.93 -4.86 -16.82
N THR A 45 -9.58 -5.68 -15.99
CA THR A 45 -10.65 -5.22 -15.11
C THR A 45 -10.08 -4.68 -13.80
N LEU A 46 -10.34 -3.40 -13.50
CA LEU A 46 -10.03 -2.81 -12.20
C LEU A 46 -11.03 -3.34 -11.15
N LEU A 47 -10.52 -4.04 -10.14
CA LEU A 47 -11.32 -4.58 -9.04
C LEU A 47 -11.37 -3.62 -7.85
N LEU A 48 -10.23 -3.04 -7.49
CA LEU A 48 -10.12 -2.14 -6.34
C LEU A 48 -9.04 -1.08 -6.58
N GLN A 49 -9.36 0.18 -6.27
CA GLN A 49 -8.44 1.28 -6.52
C GLN A 49 -7.29 1.32 -5.51
N ALA A 50 -7.56 1.12 -4.21
CA ALA A 50 -6.53 1.18 -3.19
C ALA A 50 -6.88 0.39 -1.93
N ILE A 51 -5.87 -0.22 -1.31
CA ILE A 51 -5.84 -0.65 0.09
C ILE A 51 -4.67 0.07 0.75
N TYR A 52 -4.94 0.79 1.84
CA TYR A 52 -3.94 1.52 2.60
C TYR A 52 -4.30 1.58 4.08
N CYS A 53 -3.29 1.74 4.92
CA CYS A 53 -3.45 2.03 6.34
C CYS A 53 -3.06 3.50 6.57
N ALA A 54 -4.02 4.31 7.02
CA ALA A 54 -3.79 5.69 7.41
C ALA A 54 -3.70 5.81 8.92
N VAL A 55 -2.59 6.37 9.40
CA VAL A 55 -2.43 6.76 10.81
C VAL A 55 -2.79 8.22 10.93
N ARG A 56 -3.68 8.55 11.87
CA ARG A 56 -4.14 9.91 12.10
C ARG A 56 -4.02 10.32 13.55
N ASP A 57 -3.68 11.59 13.77
CA ASP A 57 -3.71 12.21 15.10
C ASP A 57 -5.16 12.57 15.51
N HIS A 58 -5.30 13.17 16.70
CA HIS A 58 -6.57 13.66 17.22
C HIS A 58 -7.19 14.80 16.38
N ASN A 59 -6.39 15.47 15.55
CA ASN A 59 -6.82 16.53 14.63
C ASN A 59 -7.13 16.00 13.23
N TRP A 60 -7.14 14.69 13.03
CA TRP A 60 -7.36 14.03 11.74
C TRP A 60 -6.25 14.26 10.69
N THR A 61 -5.10 14.78 11.11
CA THR A 61 -3.89 14.91 10.29
C THR A 61 -3.43 13.51 9.91
N THR A 62 -3.15 13.27 8.63
CA THR A 62 -2.59 11.99 8.19
C THR A 62 -1.08 12.01 8.37
N ILE A 63 -0.57 11.14 9.22
CA ILE A 63 0.84 11.10 9.60
C ILE A 63 1.62 10.36 8.51
N PRO A 64 2.66 10.98 7.92
CA PRO A 64 3.46 10.33 6.89
C PRO A 64 4.17 9.10 7.44
N ALA A 65 4.42 8.13 6.57
CA ALA A 65 5.15 6.93 6.91
C ALA A 65 6.54 6.96 6.30
N VAL A 66 7.53 6.45 7.04
CA VAL A 66 8.78 5.94 6.48
C VAL A 66 8.66 4.43 6.39
N ARG A 67 8.92 3.86 5.21
CA ARG A 67 8.69 2.44 4.95
C ARG A 67 9.95 1.72 4.54
N ARG A 68 10.02 0.45 4.93
CA ARG A 68 11.11 -0.43 4.57
C ARG A 68 10.60 -1.83 4.29
N ILE A 69 10.92 -2.35 3.11
CA ILE A 69 10.72 -3.77 2.80
C ILE A 69 11.66 -4.58 3.70
N VAL A 70 11.09 -5.50 4.48
CA VAL A 70 11.83 -6.39 5.39
C VAL A 70 11.99 -7.79 4.82
N HIS A 71 11.08 -8.20 3.94
CA HIS A 71 11.16 -9.47 3.24
C HIS A 71 10.42 -9.39 1.91
N GLU A 72 11.01 -9.98 0.88
CA GLU A 72 10.43 -10.08 -0.45
C GLU A 72 10.84 -11.41 -1.06
N GLU A 73 9.86 -12.17 -1.51
CA GLU A 73 10.05 -13.48 -2.15
C GLU A 73 9.19 -13.58 -3.40
N HIS A 74 9.81 -14.06 -4.48
CA HIS A 74 9.16 -14.26 -5.77
C HIS A 74 9.32 -15.69 -6.22
N SER A 75 8.22 -16.27 -6.70
CA SER A 75 8.19 -17.58 -7.34
C SER A 75 7.36 -17.51 -8.63
N ALA A 76 7.30 -18.61 -9.37
CA ALA A 76 6.47 -18.68 -10.58
C ALA A 76 4.96 -18.53 -10.28
N GLU A 77 4.52 -18.85 -9.07
CA GLU A 77 3.10 -18.91 -8.71
C GLU A 77 2.71 -17.86 -7.67
N ALA A 78 3.64 -17.42 -6.83
CA ALA A 78 3.34 -16.53 -5.72
C ALA A 78 4.39 -15.44 -5.50
N VAL A 79 3.92 -14.32 -4.96
CA VAL A 79 4.74 -13.24 -4.43
C VAL A 79 4.37 -12.99 -2.97
N THR A 80 5.39 -12.90 -2.11
CA THR A 80 5.26 -12.49 -0.72
C THR A 80 6.03 -11.19 -0.50
N LEU A 81 5.37 -10.17 0.05
CA LEU A 81 6.02 -8.92 0.45
C LEU A 81 5.69 -8.63 1.91
N VAL A 82 6.71 -8.34 2.70
CA VAL A 82 6.58 -7.87 4.08
C VAL A 82 7.34 -6.56 4.20
N PHE A 83 6.68 -5.55 4.79
CA PHE A 83 7.29 -4.25 5.03
C PHE A 83 6.93 -3.73 6.41
N GLU A 84 7.80 -2.90 6.97
CA GLU A 84 7.52 -2.09 8.15
C GLU A 84 7.15 -0.67 7.73
N SER A 85 6.21 -0.07 8.44
CA SER A 85 5.75 1.29 8.24
C SER A 85 5.80 2.03 9.58
N VAL A 86 6.66 3.05 9.64
CA VAL A 86 6.91 3.87 10.84
C VAL A 86 6.28 5.23 10.64
N HIS A 87 5.40 5.63 11.55
CA HIS A 87 4.73 6.92 11.58
C HIS A 87 5.20 7.69 12.80
N GLN A 88 5.95 8.77 12.58
CA GLN A 88 6.51 9.59 13.66
C GLN A 88 6.29 11.06 13.38
N GLN A 89 5.39 11.69 14.12
CA GLN A 89 5.14 13.13 14.08
C GLN A 89 4.42 13.57 15.36
N ASP A 90 4.88 14.66 15.96
CA ASP A 90 4.31 15.25 17.18
C ASP A 90 4.19 14.21 18.32
N ASP A 91 2.98 13.88 18.77
CA ASP A 91 2.68 12.88 19.80
C ASP A 91 2.45 11.47 19.25
N VAL A 92 2.49 11.29 17.92
CA VAL A 92 2.33 10.00 17.25
C VAL A 92 3.69 9.34 17.03
N ASP A 93 3.89 8.18 17.64
CA ASP A 93 4.98 7.24 17.36
C ASP A 93 4.39 5.83 17.23
N PHE A 94 4.14 5.42 15.98
CA PHE A 94 3.41 4.18 15.66
C PHE A 94 4.10 3.38 14.57
N VAL A 95 4.28 2.07 14.81
CA VAL A 95 4.88 1.14 13.87
C VAL A 95 3.95 -0.04 13.62
N TRP A 96 3.80 -0.41 12.35
CA TRP A 96 3.08 -1.61 11.95
C TRP A 96 3.80 -2.35 10.83
N THR A 97 3.53 -3.65 10.74
CA THR A 97 4.01 -4.53 9.67
C THR A 97 2.89 -4.80 8.69
N GLY A 98 3.13 -4.55 7.41
CA GLY A 98 2.27 -4.97 6.31
C GLY A 98 2.74 -6.30 5.73
N THR A 99 1.82 -7.19 5.42
CA THR A 99 2.07 -8.45 4.72
C THR A 99 1.14 -8.54 3.51
N LEU A 100 1.73 -8.74 2.34
CA LEU A 100 1.05 -9.00 1.09
C LEU A 100 1.39 -10.41 0.62
N TYR A 101 0.38 -11.15 0.18
CA TYR A 101 0.55 -12.45 -0.47
C TYR A 101 -0.31 -12.49 -1.73
N LEU A 102 0.34 -12.67 -2.87
CA LEU A 102 -0.28 -12.71 -4.19
C LEU A 102 -0.11 -14.10 -4.81
N THR A 103 -1.19 -14.66 -5.33
CA THR A 103 -1.24 -15.87 -6.15
C THR A 103 -2.07 -15.59 -7.41
N PRO A 104 -2.20 -16.53 -8.36
CA PRO A 104 -2.99 -16.30 -9.57
C PRO A 104 -4.48 -16.03 -9.29
N THR A 105 -4.97 -16.45 -8.12
CA THR A 105 -6.37 -16.39 -7.75
C THR A 105 -6.63 -15.58 -6.48
N GLN A 106 -5.59 -15.12 -5.78
CA GLN A 106 -5.77 -14.47 -4.49
C GLN A 106 -4.79 -13.32 -4.28
N LEU A 107 -5.32 -12.20 -3.77
CA LEU A 107 -4.51 -11.18 -3.11
C LEU A 107 -4.95 -11.10 -1.65
N PHE A 108 -4.01 -11.35 -0.75
CA PHE A 108 -4.18 -11.24 0.68
C PHE A 108 -3.37 -10.05 1.20
N VAL A 109 -4.03 -9.18 1.94
CA VAL A 109 -3.41 -8.02 2.58
C VAL A 109 -3.72 -8.05 4.07
N ARG A 110 -2.68 -7.97 4.88
CA ARG A 110 -2.78 -7.95 6.34
C ARG A 110 -1.90 -6.87 6.92
N ASP A 111 -2.44 -6.11 7.84
CA ASP A 111 -1.66 -5.32 8.81
C ASP A 111 -1.49 -6.10 10.12
N GLY A 112 -0.34 -5.92 10.76
CA GLY A 112 -0.04 -6.45 12.07
C GLY A 112 0.88 -5.51 12.84
N GLY A 113 0.35 -4.86 13.89
CA GLY A 113 1.15 -4.05 14.82
C GLY A 113 1.72 -4.87 15.98
N ARG A 114 2.92 -4.50 16.44
CA ARG A 114 3.38 -4.73 17.82
C ARG A 114 3.60 -3.36 18.47
N GLY A 115 2.82 -2.99 19.48
CA GLY A 115 2.94 -1.70 20.18
C GLY A 115 1.72 -1.36 21.06
N ALA A 116 1.88 -0.42 22.00
CA ALA A 116 0.91 -0.05 23.05
C ALA A 116 -0.31 0.77 22.55
N PHE A 117 -0.46 0.93 21.24
CA PHE A 117 -1.61 1.58 20.63
C PHE A 117 -2.57 0.50 20.09
N HIS A 118 -3.79 0.52 20.60
CA HIS A 118 -4.86 -0.34 20.14
C HIS A 118 -5.23 0.08 18.71
N LEU A 119 -4.82 -0.69 17.70
CA LEU A 119 -5.51 -0.68 16.40
C LEU A 119 -6.98 -0.96 16.71
N GLN A 120 -7.87 0.01 16.47
CA GLN A 120 -9.29 -0.18 16.74
C GLN A 120 -9.86 -1.37 15.95
N GLU A 121 -9.24 -1.76 14.82
CA GLU A 121 -9.58 -2.96 14.07
C GLU A 121 -8.33 -3.60 13.46
N LYS A 122 -8.08 -4.88 13.76
CA LYS A 122 -7.17 -5.71 12.94
C LYS A 122 -7.86 -5.96 11.61
N SER A 123 -7.34 -5.38 10.53
CA SER A 123 -7.98 -5.51 9.23
C SER A 123 -7.36 -6.67 8.47
N HIS A 124 -8.19 -7.54 7.90
CA HIS A 124 -7.73 -8.54 6.93
C HIS A 124 -8.58 -8.40 5.68
N TRP A 125 -7.92 -8.24 4.54
CA TRP A 125 -8.59 -8.14 3.25
C TRP A 125 -8.20 -9.34 2.40
N LEU A 126 -9.21 -10.05 1.93
CA LEU A 126 -9.07 -11.24 1.09
C LEU A 126 -9.86 -11.03 -0.20
N LEU A 127 -9.14 -10.89 -1.31
CA LEU A 127 -9.74 -10.89 -2.64
C LEU A 127 -9.48 -12.25 -3.29
N ARG A 128 -10.53 -12.90 -3.81
CA ARG A 128 -10.44 -14.15 -4.57
C ARG A 128 -11.01 -13.95 -5.96
N ALA A 129 -10.23 -14.28 -6.98
CA ALA A 129 -10.75 -14.51 -8.33
C ALA A 129 -11.30 -15.93 -8.38
N ALA A 130 -12.55 -16.08 -8.81
CA ALA A 130 -13.22 -17.37 -9.01
C ALA A 130 -12.75 -18.05 -10.29
#